data_AF-A0A1H6FQA1-F1
#
_entry.id   AF-A0A1H6FQA1-F1
#
_cell.length_a   1.000
_cell.length_b   1.000
_cell.length_c   1.000
_cell.angle_alpha   90.00
_cell.angle_beta   90.00
_cell.angle_gamma   90.00
#
_symmetry.space_group_name_H-M   'P 1'
#
loop_
_entity.id
_entity.type
_entity.pdbx_description
1 polymer ?
#
loop_
_entity_poly.entity_id
_entity_poly.type
_entity_poly.pdbx_seq_one_letter_code
_entity_poly.pdbx_strand_id
1 'polypeptide(L)'
;MPVVDATGFEPVDLIPSSENPFFVTHYYEDLAVGDVFETSGYTIQKDEIVDFAEQFDPQPFHVDEEAAKDSMFGELVASGLHTLCLSVRLFVTEIVQGEADVANMGGLGMDNLEWHEPVRPDDTLTLRVEVLEKTPSESREDRGYVEFRRSVTVDETEVMSITSVNIVQREDAANAE
;
A
#
# COMPACT_ATOMS: atom_id res chain seq x y z
N MET A 1 -25.23 13.60 -16.16
CA MET A 1 -25.41 12.75 -14.97
C MET A 1 -24.11 12.02 -14.81
N PRO A 2 -23.32 12.28 -13.76
CA PRO A 2 -22.08 11.53 -13.58
C PRO A 2 -22.46 10.09 -13.23
N VAL A 3 -21.73 9.16 -13.84
CA VAL A 3 -21.82 7.73 -13.55
C VAL A 3 -21.16 7.56 -12.19
N VAL A 4 -21.94 7.14 -11.20
CA VAL A 4 -21.39 6.67 -9.92
C VAL A 4 -20.76 5.31 -10.24
N ASP A 5 -19.44 5.20 -10.07
CA ASP A 5 -18.71 3.95 -10.31
C ASP A 5 -19.16 2.89 -9.29
N ALA A 6 -19.34 1.67 -9.74
CA ALA A 6 -19.92 0.55 -8.98
C ALA A 6 -18.98 -0.03 -7.93
N THR A 7 -17.89 0.67 -7.62
CA THR A 7 -16.77 0.19 -6.80
C THR A 7 -16.80 0.70 -5.36
N GLY A 8 -17.69 1.64 -5.02
CA GLY A 8 -17.77 2.21 -3.66
C GLY A 8 -16.55 3.05 -3.25
N PHE A 9 -15.51 3.10 -4.08
CA PHE A 9 -14.35 3.97 -3.88
C PHE A 9 -14.62 5.30 -4.57
N GLU A 10 -14.88 6.34 -3.77
CA GLU A 10 -14.73 7.71 -4.26
C GLU A 10 -13.30 7.87 -4.80
N PRO A 11 -13.12 8.50 -5.99
CA PRO A 11 -11.80 8.79 -6.50
C PRO A 11 -11.05 9.59 -5.44
N VAL A 12 -9.87 9.11 -5.06
CA VAL A 12 -8.98 9.90 -4.21
C VAL A 12 -8.56 11.09 -5.06
N ASP A 13 -8.91 12.30 -4.62
CA ASP A 13 -8.36 13.53 -5.18
C ASP A 13 -6.87 13.56 -4.85
N LEU A 14 -6.07 12.88 -5.67
CA LEU A 14 -4.61 12.90 -5.59
C LEU A 14 -4.19 14.33 -5.94
N ILE A 15 -3.82 15.11 -4.93
CA ILE A 15 -3.19 16.41 -5.15
C ILE A 15 -1.80 16.11 -5.74
N PRO A 16 -1.48 16.55 -6.96
CA PRO A 16 -0.12 16.44 -7.47
C PRO A 16 0.81 17.13 -6.49
N SER A 17 1.90 16.47 -6.07
CA SER A 17 2.81 17.02 -5.09
C SER A 17 3.40 18.38 -5.49
N SER A 18 3.50 18.65 -6.79
CA SER A 18 3.87 19.95 -7.36
C SER A 18 2.93 21.11 -6.97
N GLU A 19 1.73 20.83 -6.45
CA GLU A 19 0.73 21.83 -6.07
C GLU A 19 0.62 22.04 -4.54
N ASN A 20 1.34 21.27 -3.72
CA ASN A 20 1.41 21.49 -2.26
C ASN A 20 2.80 22.00 -1.83
N PRO A 21 2.97 23.30 -1.58
CA PRO A 21 4.28 23.89 -1.23
C PRO A 21 4.82 23.48 0.15
N PHE A 22 4.10 22.62 0.88
CA PHE A 22 4.51 22.09 2.17
C PHE A 22 5.12 20.68 2.10
N PHE A 23 4.98 19.98 0.97
CA PHE A 23 5.60 18.68 0.79
C PHE A 23 6.97 18.84 0.16
N VAL A 24 7.94 18.12 0.71
CA VAL A 24 9.29 18.06 0.16
C VAL A 24 9.40 16.72 -0.54
N THR A 25 9.58 16.75 -1.85
CA THR A 25 9.82 15.56 -2.65
C THR A 25 11.08 14.86 -2.17
N HIS A 26 10.97 13.60 -1.77
CA HIS A 26 12.13 12.78 -1.42
C HIS A 26 12.59 12.02 -2.67
N TYR A 27 13.71 12.43 -3.23
CA TYR A 27 14.37 11.72 -4.32
C TYR A 27 15.18 10.55 -3.78
N TYR A 28 15.75 9.75 -4.70
CA TYR A 28 16.59 8.62 -4.35
C TYR A 28 17.69 9.01 -3.36
N GLU A 29 18.34 10.17 -3.53
CA GLU A 29 19.40 10.65 -2.64
C GLU A 29 18.94 10.90 -1.19
N ASP A 30 17.70 11.34 -1.00
CA ASP A 30 17.15 11.76 0.29
C ASP A 30 16.75 10.58 1.19
N LEU A 31 16.51 9.42 0.60
CA LEU A 31 16.18 8.21 1.35
C LEU A 31 17.44 7.61 1.98
N ALA A 32 17.38 7.18 3.23
CA ALA A 32 18.44 6.41 3.88
C ALA A 32 17.95 4.98 4.20
N VAL A 33 18.89 4.02 4.16
CA VAL A 33 18.60 2.68 4.68
C VAL A 33 18.28 2.78 6.17
N GLY A 34 17.16 2.19 6.58
CA GLY A 34 16.59 2.28 7.92
C GLY A 34 15.57 3.42 8.10
N ASP A 35 15.33 4.26 7.09
CA ASP A 35 14.22 5.20 7.13
C ASP A 35 12.90 4.45 7.22
N VAL A 36 11.97 5.03 7.99
CA VAL A 36 10.64 4.47 8.19
C VAL A 36 9.58 5.52 7.96
N PHE A 37 8.56 5.14 7.18
CA PHE A 37 7.35 5.89 6.95
C PHE A 37 6.17 5.13 7.56
N GLU A 38 5.23 5.84 8.17
CA GLU A 38 4.00 5.26 8.72
C GLU A 38 2.80 6.04 8.19
N THR A 39 1.75 5.32 7.81
CA THR A 39 0.52 5.92 7.31
C THR A 39 -0.46 6.20 8.43
N SER A 40 -1.51 6.95 8.11
CA SER A 40 -2.73 6.95 8.91
C SER A 40 -3.42 5.57 8.88
N GLY A 41 -4.40 5.40 9.76
CA GLY A 41 -5.20 4.16 9.84
C GLY A 41 -6.33 4.14 8.83
N TYR A 42 -6.56 2.97 8.21
CA TYR A 42 -7.69 2.69 7.33
C TYR A 42 -8.59 1.61 7.92
N THR A 43 -9.81 1.99 8.33
CA THR A 43 -10.79 1.04 8.85
C THR A 43 -11.52 0.33 7.71
N ILE A 44 -11.25 -0.95 7.53
CA ILE A 44 -11.90 -1.76 6.49
C ILE A 44 -13.32 -2.14 6.93
N GLN A 45 -14.30 -1.93 6.07
CA GLN A 45 -15.71 -2.21 6.38
C GLN A 45 -16.14 -3.57 5.83
N LYS A 46 -17.14 -4.20 6.47
CA LYS A 46 -17.68 -5.50 6.03
C LYS A 46 -18.10 -5.50 4.56
N ASP A 47 -18.86 -4.49 4.16
CA ASP A 47 -19.41 -4.43 2.79
C ASP A 47 -18.28 -4.32 1.77
N GLU A 48 -17.22 -3.57 2.07
CA GLU A 48 -16.02 -3.48 1.22
C GLU A 48 -15.32 -4.84 1.08
N ILE A 49 -15.21 -5.61 2.16
CA ILE A 49 -14.65 -6.97 2.14
C ILE A 49 -15.43 -7.86 1.20
N VAL A 50 -16.75 -7.86 1.34
CA VAL A 50 -17.65 -8.68 0.51
C VAL A 50 -17.57 -8.23 -0.96
N ASP A 51 -17.66 -6.93 -1.23
CA ASP A 51 -17.62 -6.37 -2.59
C ASP A 51 -16.31 -6.68 -3.32
N PHE A 52 -15.17 -6.65 -2.62
CA PHE A 52 -13.88 -7.08 -3.18
C PHE A 52 -13.86 -8.58 -3.43
N ALA A 53 -14.28 -9.37 -2.43
CA ALA A 53 -14.21 -10.82 -2.49
C ALA A 53 -15.10 -11.40 -3.59
N GLU A 54 -16.31 -10.87 -3.80
CA GLU A 54 -17.18 -11.30 -4.90
C GLU A 54 -16.53 -11.17 -6.28
N GLN A 55 -15.65 -10.17 -6.45
CA GLN A 55 -14.98 -9.91 -7.71
C GLN A 55 -13.68 -10.69 -7.88
N PHE A 56 -12.89 -10.83 -6.81
CA PHE A 56 -11.50 -11.27 -6.92
C PHE A 56 -11.18 -12.56 -6.17
N ASP A 57 -11.92 -12.88 -5.10
CA ASP A 57 -11.65 -14.03 -4.23
C ASP A 57 -12.93 -14.57 -3.55
N PRO A 58 -13.87 -15.18 -4.29
CA PRO A 58 -15.22 -15.49 -3.80
C PRO A 58 -15.26 -16.79 -2.97
N GLN A 59 -14.28 -17.00 -2.11
CA GLN A 59 -14.32 -18.09 -1.15
C GLN A 59 -15.39 -17.82 -0.09
N PRO A 60 -16.12 -18.85 0.42
CA PRO A 60 -17.30 -18.64 1.27
C PRO A 60 -17.05 -17.76 2.51
N PHE A 61 -15.88 -17.88 3.12
CA PHE A 61 -15.50 -17.13 4.33
C PHE A 61 -15.13 -15.66 4.08
N HIS A 62 -15.13 -15.21 2.82
CA HIS A 62 -14.96 -13.81 2.45
C HIS A 62 -16.28 -13.12 2.04
N VAL A 63 -17.31 -13.89 1.68
CA VAL A 63 -18.55 -13.36 1.06
C VAL A 63 -19.82 -13.60 1.88
N ASP A 64 -19.82 -14.55 2.82
CA ASP A 64 -21.01 -14.92 3.58
C ASP A 64 -20.69 -15.18 5.06
N GLU A 65 -21.30 -14.41 5.97
CA GLU A 65 -21.06 -14.50 7.42
C GLU A 65 -21.49 -15.84 8.03
N GLU A 66 -22.53 -16.49 7.51
CA GLU A 66 -23.00 -17.78 8.03
C GLU A 66 -22.07 -18.90 7.58
N ALA A 67 -21.66 -18.92 6.31
CA ALA A 67 -20.69 -19.88 5.78
C ALA A 67 -19.31 -19.72 6.43
N ALA A 68 -18.93 -18.49 6.80
CA ALA A 68 -17.66 -18.22 7.46
C ALA A 68 -17.55 -18.86 8.85
N LYS A 69 -18.67 -19.04 9.57
CA LYS A 69 -18.70 -19.72 10.89
C LYS A 69 -18.24 -21.18 10.82
N ASP A 70 -18.45 -21.83 9.68
CA ASP A 70 -18.04 -23.22 9.44
C ASP A 70 -16.58 -23.32 8.93
N SER A 71 -15.91 -22.19 8.71
CA SER A 71 -14.51 -22.12 8.27
C SER A 71 -13.52 -22.20 9.44
N MET A 72 -12.22 -22.32 9.12
CA MET A 72 -11.16 -22.26 10.13
C MET A 72 -11.04 -20.90 10.83
N PHE A 73 -11.61 -19.84 10.23
CA PHE A 73 -11.59 -18.49 10.79
C PHE A 73 -12.72 -18.27 11.81
N GLY A 74 -13.84 -19.01 11.69
CA GLY A 74 -15.01 -18.90 12.56
C GLY A 74 -15.84 -17.62 12.37
N GLU A 75 -15.41 -16.72 11.49
CA GLU A 75 -16.07 -15.46 11.15
C GLU A 75 -15.61 -14.99 9.76
N LEU A 76 -16.29 -13.97 9.22
CA LEU A 76 -15.95 -13.38 7.94
C LEU A 76 -14.63 -12.61 8.04
N VAL A 77 -13.73 -12.84 7.10
CA VAL A 77 -12.41 -12.21 7.06
C VAL A 77 -12.16 -11.62 5.67
N ALA A 78 -11.31 -10.60 5.58
CA ALA A 78 -10.88 -10.05 4.30
C ALA A 78 -10.02 -11.06 3.53
N SER A 79 -10.10 -11.03 2.20
CA SER A 79 -9.11 -11.73 1.35
C SER A 79 -7.72 -11.16 1.62
N GLY A 80 -6.71 -12.02 1.70
CA GLY A 80 -5.32 -11.57 1.81
C GLY A 80 -4.89 -10.67 0.64
N LEU A 81 -5.53 -10.81 -0.53
CA LEU A 81 -5.31 -9.94 -1.69
C LEU A 81 -5.92 -8.55 -1.49
N HIS A 82 -7.04 -8.45 -0.76
CA HIS A 82 -7.66 -7.18 -0.40
C HIS A 82 -6.73 -6.38 0.51
N THR A 83 -6.16 -7.03 1.53
CA THR A 83 -5.15 -6.44 2.43
C THR A 83 -3.92 -5.95 1.65
N LEU A 84 -3.44 -6.73 0.68
CA LEU A 84 -2.35 -6.31 -0.20
C LEU A 84 -2.72 -5.06 -1.02
N CYS A 85 -3.91 -5.04 -1.64
CA CYS A 85 -4.40 -3.89 -2.39
C CYS A 85 -4.51 -2.63 -1.51
N LEU A 86 -5.02 -2.75 -0.28
CA LEU A 86 -5.09 -1.65 0.67
C LEU A 86 -3.70 -1.17 1.09
N SER A 87 -2.74 -2.06 1.28
CA SER A 87 -1.35 -1.68 1.55
C SER A 87 -0.74 -0.86 0.40
N VAL A 88 -1.05 -1.22 -0.85
CA VAL A 88 -0.58 -0.47 -2.03
C VAL A 88 -1.27 0.88 -2.12
N ARG A 89 -2.58 0.95 -1.85
CA ARG A 89 -3.32 2.20 -1.77
C ARG A 89 -2.67 3.15 -0.76
N LEU A 90 -2.50 2.71 0.49
CA LEU A 90 -1.89 3.51 1.56
C LEU A 90 -0.46 3.96 1.21
N PHE A 91 0.35 3.06 0.66
CA PHE A 91 1.69 3.41 0.18
C PHE A 91 1.65 4.54 -0.86
N VAL A 92 0.75 4.46 -1.85
CA VAL A 92 0.66 5.47 -2.89
C VAL A 92 0.11 6.79 -2.36
N THR A 93 -1.03 6.75 -1.65
CA THR A 93 -1.75 7.96 -1.27
C THR A 93 -1.08 8.73 -0.13
N GLU A 94 -0.33 8.05 0.74
CA GLU A 94 0.25 8.68 1.93
C GLU A 94 1.78 8.78 1.95
N ILE A 95 2.48 7.92 1.19
CA ILE A 95 3.96 7.95 1.16
C ILE A 95 4.46 8.49 -0.18
N VAL A 96 3.96 7.96 -1.30
CA VAL A 96 4.38 8.43 -2.63
C VAL A 96 3.80 9.81 -2.94
N GLN A 97 2.57 10.08 -2.52
CA GLN A 97 1.86 11.35 -2.81
C GLN A 97 1.42 12.11 -1.56
N GLY A 98 1.80 11.61 -0.38
CA GLY A 98 1.56 12.31 0.89
C GLY A 98 2.74 13.16 1.31
N GLU A 99 2.91 13.36 2.61
CA GLU A 99 3.90 14.29 3.16
C GLU A 99 5.35 13.93 2.81
N ALA A 100 5.64 12.63 2.68
CA ALA A 100 6.95 12.16 2.25
C ALA A 100 7.19 12.36 0.75
N ASP A 101 6.16 12.48 -0.10
CA ASP A 101 6.27 12.69 -1.55
C ASP A 101 7.47 11.96 -2.20
N VAL A 102 7.56 10.65 -1.98
CA VAL A 102 8.67 9.85 -2.53
C VAL A 102 8.56 9.85 -4.05
N ALA A 103 9.63 10.21 -4.75
CA ALA A 103 9.71 10.29 -6.22
C ALA A 103 9.70 8.91 -6.90
N ASN A 104 8.67 8.12 -6.60
CA ASN A 104 8.49 6.75 -7.03
C ASN A 104 7.98 6.70 -8.47
N MET A 105 8.75 6.03 -9.33
CA MET A 105 8.46 5.88 -10.76
C MET A 105 7.71 4.57 -11.08
N GLY A 106 7.65 3.63 -10.13
CA GLY A 106 6.95 2.35 -10.28
C GLY A 106 7.60 1.19 -9.52
N GLY A 107 6.89 0.08 -9.41
CA GLY A 107 7.40 -1.17 -8.82
C GLY A 107 7.98 -2.12 -9.87
N LEU A 108 9.07 -2.80 -9.54
CA LEU A 108 9.69 -3.86 -10.34
C LEU A 108 9.23 -5.26 -9.95
N GLY A 109 8.96 -5.46 -8.66
CA GLY A 109 8.63 -6.76 -8.12
C GLY A 109 8.29 -6.69 -6.64
N MET A 110 7.68 -7.77 -6.17
CA MET A 110 7.37 -7.99 -4.77
C MET A 110 7.76 -9.43 -4.41
N ASP A 111 8.34 -9.60 -3.23
CA ASP A 111 8.83 -10.87 -2.69
C ASP A 111 8.40 -11.01 -1.23
N ASN A 112 8.46 -12.24 -0.69
CA ASN A 112 8.19 -12.54 0.73
C ASN A 112 6.83 -12.00 1.22
N LEU A 113 5.78 -12.12 0.40
CA LEU A 113 4.41 -11.85 0.85
C LEU A 113 3.97 -12.93 1.83
N GLU A 114 3.66 -12.52 3.05
CA GLU A 114 3.19 -13.38 4.12
C GLU A 114 1.93 -12.79 4.77
N TRP A 115 0.96 -13.66 5.06
CA TRP A 115 -0.24 -13.33 5.84
C TRP A 115 -0.11 -13.98 7.21
N HIS A 116 0.04 -13.17 8.25
CA HIS A 116 0.32 -13.61 9.60
C HIS A 116 -0.95 -13.85 10.40
N GLU A 117 -1.94 -12.96 10.22
CA GLU A 117 -3.23 -13.00 10.90
C GLU A 117 -4.33 -12.54 9.94
N PRO A 118 -5.57 -13.07 10.07
CA PRO A 118 -6.68 -12.63 9.24
C PRO A 118 -7.14 -11.22 9.64
N VAL A 119 -7.45 -10.40 8.64
CA VAL A 119 -8.09 -9.09 8.82
C VAL A 119 -9.60 -9.28 8.87
N ARG A 120 -10.26 -8.61 9.81
CA ARG A 120 -11.70 -8.71 10.09
C ARG A 120 -12.42 -7.41 9.74
N PRO A 121 -13.76 -7.45 9.59
CA PRO A 121 -14.56 -6.23 9.56
C PRO A 121 -14.25 -5.30 10.74
N ASP A 122 -14.19 -4.00 10.47
CA ASP A 122 -13.91 -2.93 11.43
C ASP A 122 -12.47 -2.89 11.98
N ASP A 123 -11.57 -3.76 11.52
CA ASP A 123 -10.13 -3.62 11.78
C ASP A 123 -9.60 -2.32 11.17
N THR A 124 -8.71 -1.65 11.89
CA THR A 124 -8.02 -0.45 11.38
C THR A 124 -6.59 -0.80 10.99
N LEU A 125 -6.34 -0.83 9.68
CA LEU A 125 -5.05 -1.15 9.08
C LEU A 125 -4.12 0.07 9.11
N THR A 126 -2.91 -0.09 9.60
CA THR A 126 -1.83 0.90 9.46
C THR A 126 -0.67 0.30 8.68
N LEU A 127 -0.09 1.06 7.75
CA LEU A 127 1.07 0.63 6.98
C LEU A 127 2.36 1.27 7.51
N ARG A 128 3.36 0.44 7.80
CA ARG A 128 4.74 0.83 8.06
C ARG A 128 5.62 0.41 6.89
N VAL A 129 6.45 1.33 6.40
CA VAL A 129 7.35 1.10 5.26
C VAL A 129 8.78 1.45 5.64
N GLU A 130 9.67 0.46 5.59
CA GLU A 130 11.08 0.61 5.93
C GLU A 130 11.96 0.48 4.67
N VAL A 131 12.93 1.38 4.50
CA VAL A 131 13.95 1.27 3.46
C VAL A 131 15.00 0.22 3.86
N LEU A 132 15.03 -0.91 3.17
CA LEU A 132 15.97 -2.00 3.44
C LEU A 132 17.29 -1.83 2.68
N GLU A 133 17.21 -1.50 1.40
CA GLU A 133 18.37 -1.43 0.51
C GLU A 133 18.19 -0.33 -0.54
N LYS A 134 19.31 0.23 -1.00
CA LYS A 134 19.36 1.19 -2.09
C LYS A 134 20.48 0.83 -3.05
N THR A 135 20.15 0.76 -4.34
CA THR A 135 21.12 0.45 -5.40
C THR A 135 20.95 1.41 -6.57
N PRO A 136 21.95 2.24 -6.93
CA PRO A 136 21.84 3.14 -8.07
C PRO A 136 21.78 2.34 -9.38
N SER A 137 21.07 2.85 -10.39
CA SER A 137 21.06 2.16 -11.68
C SER A 137 22.39 2.38 -12.42
N GLU A 138 23.00 1.28 -12.86
CA GLU A 138 24.23 1.32 -13.68
C GLU A 138 23.96 1.71 -15.14
N SER A 139 22.71 1.61 -15.60
CA SER A 139 22.33 1.80 -17.01
C SER A 139 21.52 3.07 -17.27
N ARG A 140 21.05 3.74 -16.22
CA ARG A 140 20.13 4.88 -16.28
C ARG A 140 20.50 5.89 -15.19
N GLU A 141 20.95 7.07 -15.57
CA GLU A 141 21.43 8.07 -14.61
C GLU A 141 20.30 8.76 -13.83
N ASP A 142 19.05 8.61 -14.26
CA ASP A 142 17.86 9.28 -13.71
C ASP A 142 17.19 8.55 -12.54
N ARG A 143 17.68 7.37 -12.15
CA ARG A 143 16.98 6.52 -11.16
C ARG A 143 17.92 5.65 -10.33
N GLY A 144 17.41 5.25 -9.17
CA GLY A 144 17.90 4.13 -8.39
C GLY A 144 16.78 3.13 -8.07
N TYR A 145 17.17 2.03 -7.45
CA TYR A 145 16.27 0.99 -6.96
C TYR A 145 16.28 1.04 -5.44
N VAL A 146 15.10 1.02 -4.84
CA VAL A 146 14.92 1.03 -3.39
C VAL A 146 14.09 -0.18 -3.01
N GLU A 147 14.63 -1.01 -2.13
CA GLU A 147 13.91 -2.12 -1.53
C GLU A 147 13.20 -1.62 -0.27
N PHE A 148 11.90 -1.86 -0.21
CA PHE A 148 11.06 -1.52 0.92
C PHE A 148 10.51 -2.78 1.59
N ARG A 149 10.57 -2.86 2.91
CA ARG A 149 9.70 -3.76 3.70
C ARG A 149 8.43 -3.02 4.03
N ARG A 150 7.29 -3.63 3.72
CA ARG A 150 5.96 -3.12 4.06
C ARG A 150 5.32 -4.05 5.08
N SER A 151 4.87 -3.47 6.18
CA SER A 151 4.20 -4.16 7.27
C SER A 151 2.84 -3.53 7.48
N VAL A 152 1.77 -4.31 7.29
CA VAL A 152 0.42 -3.89 7.63
C VAL A 152 0.11 -4.40 9.03
N THR A 153 -0.43 -3.53 9.87
CA THR A 153 -0.73 -3.84 11.27
C THR A 153 -2.18 -3.52 11.63
N VAL A 154 -2.72 -4.27 12.60
CA VAL A 154 -3.96 -3.98 13.32
C VAL A 154 -3.62 -4.00 14.80
N ASP A 155 -3.86 -2.90 15.52
CA ASP A 155 -3.50 -2.77 16.94
C ASP A 155 -2.05 -3.24 17.23
N GLU A 156 -1.09 -2.74 16.45
CA GLU A 156 0.34 -3.09 16.49
C GLU A 156 0.70 -4.55 16.12
N THR A 157 -0.29 -5.42 15.87
CA THR A 157 -0.07 -6.79 15.40
C THR A 157 0.14 -6.80 13.89
N GLU A 158 1.27 -7.32 13.43
CA GLU A 158 1.55 -7.46 11.99
C GLU A 158 0.63 -8.53 11.39
N VAL A 159 -0.26 -8.13 10.47
CA VAL A 159 -1.21 -9.01 9.78
C VAL A 159 -0.71 -9.42 8.39
N MET A 160 0.11 -8.58 7.76
CA MET A 160 0.72 -8.85 6.46
C MET A 160 2.10 -8.20 6.38
N SER A 161 3.06 -8.92 5.81
CA SER A 161 4.36 -8.34 5.43
C SER A 161 4.70 -8.65 3.98
N ILE A 162 5.41 -7.75 3.32
CA ILE A 162 5.91 -7.94 1.95
C ILE A 162 7.17 -7.10 1.72
N THR A 163 8.09 -7.60 0.90
CA THR A 163 9.21 -6.83 0.36
C THR A 163 8.88 -6.38 -1.06
N SER A 164 9.22 -5.14 -1.41
CA SER A 164 9.00 -4.61 -2.77
C SER A 164 10.21 -3.84 -3.26
N VAL A 165 10.56 -3.99 -4.54
CA VAL A 165 11.60 -3.18 -5.19
C VAL A 165 10.94 -2.12 -6.05
N ASN A 166 11.22 -0.86 -5.75
CA ASN A 166 10.68 0.29 -6.45
C ASN A 166 11.78 1.07 -7.17
N ILE A 167 11.43 1.67 -8.29
CA ILE A 167 12.27 2.62 -9.01
C ILE A 167 12.00 4.00 -8.42
N VAL A 168 13.05 4.69 -7.97
CA VAL A 168 12.95 6.05 -7.42
C VAL A 168 13.82 6.99 -8.25
N GLN A 169 13.26 8.12 -8.63
CA GLN A 169 13.93 9.15 -9.44
C GLN A 169 15.07 9.79 -8.64
N ARG A 170 16.17 10.14 -9.33
CA ARG A 170 17.29 10.91 -8.76
C ARG A 170 17.08 12.41 -8.97
N GLU A 171 17.48 13.22 -7.99
CA GLU A 171 17.22 14.66 -7.98
C GLU A 171 17.83 15.40 -9.18
N ASP A 172 19.10 15.12 -9.50
CA ASP A 172 19.83 15.77 -10.59
C ASP A 172 19.13 15.63 -11.95
N ALA A 173 18.41 14.52 -12.15
CA ALA A 173 17.65 14.29 -13.37
C ALA A 173 16.31 15.02 -13.40
N ALA A 174 15.69 15.27 -12.24
CA ALA A 174 14.46 16.05 -12.14
C ALA A 174 14.70 17.55 -12.42
N ASN A 175 15.88 18.07 -12.07
CA ASN A 175 16.26 19.48 -12.27
C ASN A 175 16.80 19.80 -13.68
N ALA A 176 16.91 18.80 -14.56
CA ALA A 176 17.48 18.95 -15.90
C ALA A 176 16.44 19.29 -16.99
N GLU A 177 15.15 19.31 -16.67
CA GLU A 177 14.02 19.58 -17.59
C GLU A 177 13.43 21.00 -17.45
#